data_AF-A0A9W8ZXK5-F1
#
_entry.id   AF-A0A9W8ZXK5-F1
#
_cell.length_a   1.000
_cell.length_b   1.000
_cell.length_c   1.000
_cell.angle_alpha   90.00
_cell.angle_beta   90.00
_cell.angle_gamma   90.00
#
_symmetry.space_group_name_H-M   'P 1'
#
loop_
_entity.id
_entity.type
_entity.pdbx_description
1 polymer ?
#
loop_
_entity_poly.entity_id
_entity_poly.type
_entity_poly.pdbx_seq_one_letter_code
_entity_poly.pdbx_strand_id
1 'polypeptide(L)'
;MVRTRKFQQIVALVFLTTCLVFICFQLFNSSNSLRSNLQHLYEVPNSGHKSATTYEDTRIARGAHAHGFTLFDNLYLRNGTLFVVSSDLLKFPPRETILSAPLELGLPSNILMPRDEHMQFVDPGQAMDLLGSNFIHIDGTTVIVYENPTYMRHYYHWWGEIILGFWRVYQCARESSPLPFPSRFLLPFVDGGNWRDEPGINGPLMRAVQPSVSIETSDQWKDFIDLDRTVVFSRVAIINRPAAHRHPLSQKYNKMIASTLELHPGKSFWEPLQNDVLRNLLGKGSSISAERTLPSNTKPVVTYISRQGGRRSLTDKDHERLVRTLFELQTEGLCQVEIPKMQKLSLKQQIELASRTTIMIGVHGNGLTHQLWMPSSPRSTVIEIFIPEGYLFDYEFLARNVGHSHYAVWNDTYITTPPDNQNAPPEFQGKDIPVHGPTVAEIIRHRLAK
;
A
#
# COMPACT_ATOMS: atom_id res chain seq x y z
N MET A 1 16.48 -69.21 36.44
CA MET A 1 15.76 -67.99 36.03
C MET A 1 16.51 -67.17 34.95
N VAL A 2 17.24 -67.81 34.01
CA VAL A 2 18.08 -67.11 33.00
C VAL A 2 17.73 -67.49 31.54
N ARG A 3 16.93 -68.55 31.32
CA ARG A 3 16.50 -68.98 29.97
C ARG A 3 15.33 -68.20 29.38
N THR A 4 14.58 -67.44 30.18
CA THR A 4 13.36 -66.74 29.74
C THR A 4 13.62 -65.37 29.08
N ARG A 5 14.66 -64.64 29.49
CA ARG A 5 14.99 -63.32 28.89
C ARG A 5 15.52 -63.40 27.46
N LYS A 6 16.37 -64.39 27.15
CA LYS A 6 16.89 -64.58 25.78
C LYS A 6 15.78 -64.99 24.80
N PHE A 7 14.82 -65.80 25.25
CA PHE A 7 13.68 -66.19 24.43
C PHE A 7 12.77 -64.99 24.11
N GLN A 8 12.48 -64.14 25.11
CA GLN A 8 11.68 -62.92 24.88
C GLN A 8 12.36 -61.91 23.95
N GLN A 9 13.69 -61.77 24.02
CA GLN A 9 14.43 -60.89 23.10
C GLN A 9 14.42 -61.41 21.65
N ILE A 10 14.52 -62.73 21.45
CA ILE A 10 14.44 -63.33 20.11
C ILE A 10 13.03 -63.17 19.54
N VAL A 11 11.99 -63.40 20.34
CA VAL A 11 10.59 -63.21 19.91
C VAL A 11 10.31 -61.74 19.55
N ALA A 12 10.81 -60.79 20.35
CA ALA A 12 10.68 -59.36 20.05
C ALA A 12 11.40 -58.96 18.75
N LEU A 13 12.60 -59.51 18.51
CA LEU A 13 13.38 -59.22 17.31
C LEU A 13 12.72 -59.79 16.05
N VAL A 14 12.19 -61.02 16.12
CA VAL A 14 11.42 -61.65 15.04
C VAL A 14 10.16 -60.84 14.74
N PHE A 15 9.42 -60.41 15.78
CA PHE A 15 8.21 -59.60 15.60
C PHE A 15 8.52 -58.27 14.90
N LEU A 16 9.58 -57.58 15.33
CA LEU A 16 10.00 -56.30 14.74
C LEU A 16 10.41 -56.45 13.27
N THR A 17 11.12 -57.54 12.93
CA THR A 17 11.51 -57.82 11.54
C THR A 17 10.29 -58.17 10.66
N THR A 18 9.33 -58.95 11.16
CA THR A 18 8.08 -59.20 10.42
C THR A 18 7.26 -57.93 10.20
N CYS A 19 7.18 -57.03 11.20
CA CYS A 19 6.49 -55.75 11.04
C CYS A 19 7.17 -54.86 9.99
N LEU A 20 8.51 -54.81 9.98
CA LEU A 20 9.26 -54.02 9.01
C LEU A 20 9.08 -54.56 7.58
N VAL A 21 9.12 -55.88 7.41
CA VAL A 21 8.86 -56.53 6.10
C VAL A 21 7.42 -56.24 5.63
N PHE A 22 6.44 -56.29 6.53
CA PHE A 22 5.05 -55.97 6.19
C PHE A 22 4.86 -54.50 5.80
N ILE A 23 5.50 -53.56 6.49
CA ILE A 23 5.46 -52.13 6.16
C ILE A 23 6.15 -51.88 4.80
N CYS A 24 7.32 -52.48 4.56
CA CYS A 24 8.01 -52.38 3.27
C CYS A 24 7.17 -52.99 2.12
N PHE A 25 6.47 -54.10 2.37
CA PHE A 25 5.58 -54.71 1.38
C PHE A 25 4.35 -53.84 1.09
N GLN A 26 3.76 -53.21 2.10
CA GLN A 26 2.65 -52.26 1.93
C GLN A 26 3.08 -51.00 1.16
N LEU A 27 4.27 -50.46 1.44
CA LEU A 27 4.84 -49.33 0.70
C LEU A 27 5.17 -49.71 -0.76
N PHE A 28 5.66 -50.93 -1.00
CA PHE A 28 5.94 -51.43 -2.35
C PHE A 28 4.66 -51.69 -3.17
N ASN A 29 3.60 -52.20 -2.55
CA ASN A 29 2.31 -52.36 -3.23
C ASN A 29 1.62 -51.01 -3.50
N SER A 30 1.81 -50.03 -2.62
CA SER A 30 1.30 -48.67 -2.80
C SER A 30 2.02 -47.96 -3.96
N SER A 31 3.33 -48.18 -4.14
CA SER A 31 4.08 -47.62 -5.27
C SER A 31 3.75 -48.29 -6.60
N ASN A 32 3.41 -49.59 -6.61
CA ASN A 32 2.94 -50.28 -7.81
C ASN A 32 1.51 -49.88 -8.22
N SER A 33 0.63 -49.63 -7.25
CA SER A 33 -0.70 -49.02 -7.48
C SER A 33 -0.57 -47.64 -8.12
N LEU A 34 0.33 -46.78 -7.61
CA LEU A 34 0.64 -45.48 -8.19
C LEU A 34 1.25 -45.58 -9.61
N ARG A 35 2.11 -46.57 -9.88
CA ARG A 35 2.69 -46.78 -11.22
C ARG A 35 1.65 -47.24 -12.25
N SER A 36 0.69 -48.08 -11.86
CA SER A 36 -0.37 -48.52 -12.77
C SER A 36 -1.36 -47.40 -13.14
N ASN A 37 -1.61 -46.46 -12.22
CA ASN A 37 -2.44 -45.28 -12.47
C ASN A 37 -1.70 -44.19 -13.29
N LEU A 38 -0.37 -44.18 -13.29
CA LEU A 38 0.44 -43.24 -14.08
C LEU A 38 0.67 -43.69 -15.53
N GLN A 39 0.55 -44.99 -15.85
CA GLN A 39 0.70 -45.49 -17.22
C GLN A 39 -0.51 -45.18 -18.13
N HIS A 40 -1.71 -44.95 -17.57
CA HIS A 40 -2.86 -44.50 -18.35
C HIS A 40 -2.91 -42.97 -18.59
N LEU A 41 -1.98 -42.21 -18.01
CA LEU A 41 -1.86 -40.76 -18.21
C LEU A 41 -0.78 -40.35 -19.22
N TYR A 42 -0.12 -41.31 -19.88
CA TYR A 42 0.91 -41.08 -20.90
C TYR A 42 0.63 -41.86 -22.18
N GLU A 43 -0.51 -41.61 -22.82
CA GLU A 43 -0.62 -41.74 -24.28
C GLU A 43 -0.50 -40.34 -24.89
N VAL A 44 0.69 -40.04 -25.41
CA VAL A 44 0.98 -38.82 -26.17
C VAL A 44 0.42 -39.01 -27.58
N PRO A 45 -0.55 -38.19 -28.04
CA PRO A 45 -0.89 -38.16 -29.46
C PRO A 45 0.28 -37.57 -30.22
N ASN A 46 0.79 -38.33 -31.18
CA ASN A 46 1.81 -37.89 -32.12
C ASN A 46 1.18 -36.86 -33.08
N SER A 47 1.14 -35.60 -32.69
CA SER A 47 0.77 -34.47 -33.55
C SER A 47 1.99 -33.61 -33.84
N GLY A 48 2.23 -33.36 -35.12
CA GLY A 48 3.44 -32.76 -35.66
C GLY A 48 3.95 -31.51 -34.93
N HIS A 49 5.27 -31.46 -34.82
CA HIS A 49 6.05 -30.28 -34.46
C HIS A 49 5.58 -29.01 -35.18
N LYS A 50 5.06 -28.07 -34.38
CA LYS A 50 5.49 -26.66 -34.26
C LYS A 50 4.62 -25.98 -33.20
N SER A 51 4.90 -26.23 -31.91
CA SER A 51 4.40 -25.32 -30.87
C SER A 51 5.36 -24.13 -30.82
N ALA A 52 5.06 -23.09 -31.60
CA ALA A 52 5.72 -21.81 -31.41
C ALA A 52 5.41 -21.36 -29.98
N THR A 53 6.43 -21.23 -29.13
CA THR A 53 6.28 -20.50 -27.87
C THR A 53 5.92 -19.06 -28.23
N THR A 54 4.64 -18.74 -28.20
CA THR A 54 4.15 -17.39 -28.42
C THR A 54 4.29 -16.62 -27.12
N TYR A 55 5.17 -15.62 -27.10
CA TYR A 55 5.17 -14.61 -26.05
C TYR A 55 3.77 -14.04 -25.89
N GLU A 56 3.29 -14.00 -24.65
CA GLU A 56 2.09 -13.23 -24.35
C GLU A 56 2.42 -11.74 -24.44
N ASP A 57 1.64 -11.03 -25.24
CA ASP A 57 1.73 -9.58 -25.42
C ASP A 57 1.55 -8.88 -24.07
N THR A 58 2.54 -8.08 -23.66
CA THR A 58 2.42 -7.18 -22.50
C THR A 58 1.31 -6.17 -22.80
N ARG A 59 0.53 -5.80 -21.80
CA ARG A 59 -0.55 -4.80 -21.94
C ARG A 59 -0.60 -3.90 -20.72
N ILE A 60 -0.99 -2.64 -20.90
CA ILE A 60 -1.42 -1.81 -19.76
C ILE A 60 -2.88 -2.15 -19.46
N ALA A 61 -3.13 -2.70 -18.28
CA ALA A 61 -4.44 -3.21 -17.89
C ALA A 61 -5.49 -2.08 -17.91
N ARG A 62 -6.34 -2.07 -18.96
CA ARG A 62 -7.40 -1.09 -19.21
C ARG A 62 -6.95 0.38 -19.11
N GLY A 63 -5.71 0.67 -19.53
CA GLY A 63 -5.15 2.03 -19.48
C GLY A 63 -4.84 2.52 -18.06
N ALA A 64 -4.72 1.62 -17.07
CA ALA A 64 -4.32 1.94 -15.71
C ALA A 64 -2.84 2.39 -15.64
N HIS A 65 -2.62 3.64 -16.05
CA HIS A 65 -1.35 4.32 -16.06
C HIS A 65 -1.50 5.75 -15.56
N ALA A 66 -0.54 6.16 -14.74
CA ALA A 66 -0.17 7.53 -14.47
C ALA A 66 1.37 7.57 -14.38
N HIS A 67 1.97 8.74 -14.49
CA HIS A 67 3.42 8.85 -14.31
C HIS A 67 3.85 8.23 -12.96
N GLY A 68 4.79 7.30 -13.01
CA GLY A 68 5.32 6.54 -11.87
C GLY A 68 4.36 5.50 -11.28
N PHE A 69 3.21 5.23 -11.91
CA PHE A 69 2.27 4.19 -11.52
C PHE A 69 1.70 3.50 -12.76
N THR A 70 2.15 2.29 -13.08
CA THR A 70 1.66 1.59 -14.27
C THR A 70 1.31 0.15 -13.94
N LEU A 71 0.10 -0.28 -14.28
CA LEU A 71 -0.35 -1.66 -14.13
C LEU A 71 -0.23 -2.39 -15.46
N PHE A 72 0.63 -3.39 -15.50
CA PHE A 72 0.86 -4.27 -16.63
C PHE A 72 0.19 -5.63 -16.42
N ASP A 73 -0.28 -6.22 -17.52
CA ASP A 73 -0.46 -7.66 -17.67
C ASP A 73 0.73 -8.19 -18.47
N ASN A 74 1.26 -9.36 -18.08
CA ASN A 74 2.36 -10.05 -18.75
C ASN A 74 3.65 -9.22 -18.90
N LEU A 75 4.23 -8.81 -17.77
CA LEU A 75 5.53 -8.14 -17.75
C LEU A 75 6.65 -9.14 -17.47
N TYR A 76 7.73 -9.06 -18.24
CA TYR A 76 8.83 -10.01 -18.19
C TYR A 76 9.99 -9.43 -17.38
N LEU A 77 10.71 -10.27 -16.65
CA LEU A 77 11.92 -9.94 -15.91
C LEU A 77 13.02 -10.94 -16.28
N ARG A 78 14.18 -10.43 -16.69
CA ARG A 78 15.36 -11.24 -17.01
C ARG A 78 16.61 -10.48 -16.60
N ASN A 79 17.47 -11.12 -15.80
CA ASN A 79 18.73 -10.53 -15.33
C ASN A 79 18.57 -9.12 -14.70
N GLY A 80 17.48 -8.91 -13.95
CA GLY A 80 17.20 -7.63 -13.29
C GLY A 80 16.56 -6.56 -14.19
N THR A 81 16.45 -6.80 -15.50
CA THR A 81 15.83 -5.89 -16.46
C THR A 81 14.36 -6.28 -16.69
N LEU A 82 13.47 -5.27 -16.70
CA LEU A 82 12.06 -5.46 -17.07
C LEU A 82 11.88 -5.36 -18.59
N PHE A 83 11.03 -6.21 -19.17
CA PHE A 83 10.76 -6.19 -20.62
C PHE A 83 9.26 -6.08 -20.87
N VAL A 84 8.92 -5.07 -21.68
CA VAL A 84 7.61 -4.93 -22.34
C VAL A 84 7.74 -5.61 -23.70
N VAL A 85 7.05 -6.73 -23.87
CA VAL A 85 7.03 -7.48 -25.12
C VAL A 85 5.74 -7.17 -25.84
N SER A 86 5.77 -6.43 -26.94
CA SER A 86 4.55 -6.18 -27.70
C SER A 86 4.77 -5.97 -29.18
N SER A 87 3.78 -6.41 -29.97
CA SER A 87 3.72 -6.12 -31.41
C SER A 87 3.42 -4.65 -31.74
N ASP A 88 2.95 -3.87 -30.76
CA ASP A 88 2.58 -2.46 -30.93
C ASP A 88 3.11 -1.61 -29.78
N LEU A 89 4.43 -1.33 -29.82
CA LEU A 89 5.14 -0.57 -28.79
C LEU A 89 4.67 0.90 -28.70
N LEU A 90 4.02 1.44 -29.74
CA LEU A 90 3.54 2.83 -29.76
C LEU A 90 2.36 3.06 -28.82
N LYS A 91 1.69 2.00 -28.36
CA LYS A 91 0.62 2.08 -27.36
C LYS A 91 1.12 2.29 -25.93
N PHE A 92 2.42 2.17 -25.70
CA PHE A 92 3.00 2.32 -24.37
C PHE A 92 3.50 3.75 -24.16
N PRO A 93 3.36 4.28 -22.93
CA PRO A 93 3.91 5.58 -22.61
C PRO A 93 5.45 5.49 -22.58
N PRO A 94 6.16 6.62 -22.75
CA PRO A 94 7.61 6.63 -22.71
C PRO A 94 8.16 6.03 -21.40
N ARG A 95 9.28 5.31 -21.47
CA ARG A 95 9.89 4.58 -20.35
C ARG A 95 10.06 5.45 -19.09
N GLU A 96 10.46 6.70 -19.27
CA GLU A 96 10.68 7.69 -18.22
C GLU A 96 9.41 8.12 -17.48
N THR A 97 8.23 7.83 -18.03
CA THR A 97 6.96 8.01 -17.33
C THR A 97 6.61 6.81 -16.47
N ILE A 98 7.18 5.62 -16.72
CA ILE A 98 6.90 4.39 -15.98
C ILE A 98 7.87 4.25 -14.80
N LEU A 99 9.17 4.36 -15.06
CA LEU A 99 10.21 4.19 -14.05
C LEU A 99 11.44 5.05 -14.28
N SER A 100 12.36 4.98 -13.32
CA SER A 100 13.64 5.71 -13.28
C SER A 100 14.73 4.77 -12.81
N ALA A 101 15.99 5.20 -12.95
CA ALA A 101 17.08 4.51 -12.26
C ALA A 101 16.79 4.46 -10.74
N PRO A 102 17.00 3.31 -10.08
CA PRO A 102 16.65 3.10 -8.67
C PRO A 102 17.68 3.72 -7.73
N LEU A 103 17.99 4.99 -7.94
CA LEU A 103 19.00 5.75 -7.21
C LEU A 103 18.35 6.69 -6.18
N GLU A 104 19.17 7.24 -5.29
CA GLU A 104 18.70 8.22 -4.31
C GLU A 104 18.10 9.45 -4.98
N LEU A 105 17.02 9.97 -4.37
CA LEU A 105 16.41 11.23 -4.81
C LEU A 105 17.31 12.43 -4.53
N GLY A 106 17.22 13.44 -5.39
CA GLY A 106 18.04 14.66 -5.32
C GLY A 106 19.26 14.62 -6.26
N LEU A 107 19.55 13.47 -6.87
CA LEU A 107 20.50 13.40 -7.97
C LEU A 107 19.98 14.11 -9.23
N PRO A 108 20.88 14.66 -10.07
CA PRO A 108 20.52 15.26 -11.36
C PRO A 108 19.57 14.39 -12.20
N SER A 109 18.58 15.03 -12.84
CA SER A 109 17.51 14.33 -13.57
C SER A 109 18.02 13.41 -14.68
N ASN A 110 19.12 13.78 -15.34
CA ASN A 110 19.79 12.97 -16.35
C ASN A 110 20.35 11.65 -15.80
N ILE A 111 20.77 11.62 -14.52
CA ILE A 111 21.25 10.40 -13.85
C ILE A 111 20.07 9.49 -13.48
N LEU A 112 18.92 10.08 -13.17
CA LEU A 112 17.70 9.35 -12.83
C LEU A 112 16.96 8.81 -14.08
N MET A 113 17.38 9.14 -15.30
CA MET A 113 16.73 8.65 -16.51
C MET A 113 16.86 7.12 -16.63
N PRO A 114 15.79 6.42 -17.03
CA PRO A 114 15.86 4.99 -17.23
C PRO A 114 16.70 4.64 -18.46
N ARG A 115 17.38 3.49 -18.37
CA ARG A 115 18.27 2.91 -19.37
C ARG A 115 17.79 1.49 -19.69
N ASP A 116 18.42 0.88 -20.68
CA ASP A 116 18.08 -0.48 -21.14
C ASP A 116 18.38 -1.54 -20.08
N GLU A 117 19.22 -1.24 -19.10
CA GLU A 117 19.45 -2.08 -17.91
C GLU A 117 18.25 -2.08 -16.93
N HIS A 118 17.32 -1.14 -17.04
CA HIS A 118 16.15 -1.04 -16.17
C HIS A 118 14.88 -1.57 -16.85
N MET A 119 14.63 -1.12 -18.08
CA MET A 119 13.46 -1.54 -18.86
C MET A 119 13.69 -1.43 -20.36
N GLN A 120 13.27 -2.45 -21.10
CA GLN A 120 13.33 -2.49 -22.57
C GLN A 120 11.94 -2.76 -23.17
N PHE A 121 11.73 -2.22 -24.37
CA PHE A 121 10.54 -2.41 -25.19
C PHE A 121 10.97 -3.20 -26.42
N VAL A 122 10.45 -4.42 -26.57
CA VAL A 122 10.92 -5.36 -27.60
C VAL A 122 9.73 -5.95 -28.34
N ASP A 123 9.92 -6.20 -29.63
CA ASP A 123 8.93 -6.94 -30.41
C ASP A 123 9.02 -8.46 -30.09
N PRO A 124 7.95 -9.24 -30.33
CA PRO A 124 7.95 -10.67 -30.05
C PRO A 124 9.02 -11.48 -30.79
N GLY A 125 9.52 -10.98 -31.93
CA GLY A 125 10.60 -11.63 -32.68
C GLY A 125 11.94 -11.51 -31.97
N GLN A 126 12.27 -10.31 -31.45
CA GLN A 126 13.47 -10.05 -30.65
C GLN A 126 13.42 -10.71 -29.27
N ALA A 127 12.22 -10.90 -28.72
CA ALA A 127 12.03 -11.46 -27.38
C ALA A 127 12.64 -12.86 -27.23
N MET A 128 12.64 -13.68 -28.30
CA MET A 128 13.21 -15.05 -28.27
C MET A 128 14.68 -15.07 -27.85
N ASP A 129 15.49 -14.20 -28.45
CA ASP A 129 16.93 -14.18 -28.20
C ASP A 129 17.26 -13.63 -26.81
N LEU A 130 16.42 -12.73 -26.28
CA LEU A 130 16.64 -12.05 -25.00
C LEU A 130 16.07 -12.83 -23.80
N LEU A 131 14.89 -13.42 -23.96
CA LEU A 131 14.08 -13.98 -22.87
C LEU A 131 14.03 -15.51 -22.90
N GLY A 132 14.41 -16.14 -24.01
CA GLY A 132 14.32 -17.59 -24.19
C GLY A 132 12.88 -18.11 -24.13
N SER A 133 12.70 -19.43 -24.22
CA SER A 133 11.37 -20.03 -24.39
C SER A 133 10.73 -20.60 -23.12
N ASN A 134 11.45 -20.65 -21.99
CA ASN A 134 11.00 -21.33 -20.78
C ASN A 134 10.87 -20.36 -19.60
N PHE A 135 9.63 -20.06 -19.22
CA PHE A 135 9.30 -19.04 -18.23
C PHE A 135 8.99 -19.60 -16.84
N ILE A 136 9.26 -18.79 -15.82
CA ILE A 136 8.73 -18.96 -14.46
C ILE A 136 7.58 -17.98 -14.31
N HIS A 137 6.35 -18.49 -14.17
CA HIS A 137 5.18 -17.64 -14.03
C HIS A 137 4.95 -17.26 -12.56
N ILE A 138 4.70 -15.98 -12.32
CA ILE A 138 4.29 -15.43 -11.03
C ILE A 138 2.85 -14.97 -11.16
N ASP A 139 1.95 -15.81 -10.66
CA ASP A 139 0.52 -15.55 -10.66
C ASP A 139 0.07 -14.59 -9.55
N GLY A 140 -1.13 -14.04 -9.75
CA GLY A 140 -1.70 -13.00 -8.89
C GLY A 140 -1.18 -11.61 -9.22
N THR A 141 -1.61 -10.63 -8.44
CA THR A 141 -1.15 -9.24 -8.61
C THR A 141 0.10 -9.00 -7.77
N THR A 142 1.18 -8.59 -8.43
CA THR A 142 2.43 -8.12 -7.80
C THR A 142 2.47 -6.60 -7.81
N VAL A 143 2.95 -5.97 -6.73
CA VAL A 143 3.30 -4.55 -6.73
C VAL A 143 4.80 -4.42 -6.55
N ILE A 144 5.51 -3.99 -7.58
CA ILE A 144 6.94 -3.69 -7.49
C ILE A 144 7.08 -2.21 -7.13
N VAL A 145 7.58 -1.95 -5.93
CA VAL A 145 7.96 -0.59 -5.53
C VAL A 145 9.41 -0.36 -5.95
N TYR A 146 9.57 0.12 -7.18
CA TYR A 146 10.84 0.28 -7.88
C TYR A 146 11.53 1.60 -7.47
N GLU A 147 11.80 1.79 -6.19
CA GLU A 147 12.53 2.97 -5.67
C GLU A 147 13.37 2.59 -4.43
N ASN A 148 14.22 3.52 -3.98
CA ASN A 148 15.06 3.33 -2.80
C ASN A 148 14.24 3.43 -1.48
N PRO A 149 14.77 2.97 -0.33
CA PRO A 149 14.00 2.90 0.91
C PRO A 149 13.79 4.26 1.61
N THR A 150 14.38 5.36 1.13
CA THR A 150 14.43 6.65 1.84
C THR A 150 13.05 7.12 2.34
N TYR A 151 12.03 6.98 1.51
CA TYR A 151 10.67 7.43 1.84
C TYR A 151 9.80 6.33 2.43
N MET A 152 10.09 5.05 2.18
CA MET A 152 9.22 3.94 2.59
C MET A 152 9.09 3.79 4.10
N ARG A 153 10.10 4.24 4.86
CA ARG A 153 10.18 4.16 6.34
C ARG A 153 9.30 5.19 7.06
N HIS A 154 8.35 5.78 6.36
CA HIS A 154 7.52 6.85 6.90
C HIS A 154 6.04 6.55 6.61
N TYR A 155 5.21 6.61 7.65
CA TYR A 155 3.78 6.26 7.57
C TYR A 155 3.05 7.03 6.46
N TYR A 156 3.30 8.34 6.35
CA TYR A 156 2.71 9.18 5.31
C TYR A 156 3.12 8.75 3.89
N HIS A 157 4.40 8.51 3.64
CA HIS A 157 4.88 8.20 2.29
C HIS A 157 4.45 6.80 1.85
N TRP A 158 4.44 5.82 2.77
CA TRP A 158 3.96 4.48 2.47
C TRP A 158 2.46 4.47 2.18
N TRP A 159 1.62 4.92 3.12
CA TRP A 159 0.16 4.82 2.96
C TRP A 159 -0.44 5.95 2.12
N GLY A 160 0.03 7.17 2.30
CA GLY A 160 -0.53 8.36 1.66
C GLY A 160 -0.04 8.63 0.24
N GLU A 161 1.08 8.02 -0.18
CA GLU A 161 1.60 8.20 -1.53
C GLU A 161 1.72 6.87 -2.29
N ILE A 162 2.47 5.90 -1.77
CA ILE A 162 2.72 4.63 -2.47
C ILE A 162 1.44 3.81 -2.56
N ILE A 163 0.83 3.45 -1.43
CA ILE A 163 -0.38 2.60 -1.41
C ILE A 163 -1.58 3.35 -1.99
N LEU A 164 -1.81 4.61 -1.60
CA LEU A 164 -2.95 5.38 -2.11
C LEU A 164 -2.85 5.62 -3.63
N GLY A 165 -1.67 5.97 -4.14
CA GLY A 165 -1.45 6.16 -5.59
C GLY A 165 -1.60 4.86 -6.37
N PHE A 166 -1.00 3.77 -5.89
CA PHE A 166 -1.20 2.44 -6.47
C PHE A 166 -2.68 2.05 -6.49
N TRP A 167 -3.35 2.14 -5.35
CA TRP A 167 -4.73 1.69 -5.22
C TRP A 167 -5.66 2.49 -6.13
N ARG A 168 -5.42 3.79 -6.29
CA ARG A 168 -6.14 4.65 -7.24
C ARG A 168 -6.00 4.17 -8.68
N VAL A 169 -4.78 3.88 -9.13
CA VAL A 169 -4.50 3.39 -10.50
C VAL A 169 -5.06 1.98 -10.69
N TYR A 170 -4.86 1.11 -9.69
CA TYR A 170 -5.33 -0.27 -9.70
C TYR A 170 -6.86 -0.34 -9.86
N GLN A 171 -7.60 0.48 -9.12
CA GLN A 171 -9.05 0.53 -9.18
C GLN A 171 -9.60 1.02 -10.54
N CYS A 172 -8.80 1.70 -11.37
CA CYS A 172 -9.18 2.02 -12.75
C CYS A 172 -9.19 0.79 -13.68
N ALA A 173 -8.45 -0.26 -13.34
CA ALA A 173 -8.50 -1.53 -14.07
C ALA A 173 -9.71 -2.40 -13.70
N ARG A 174 -10.54 -1.98 -12.74
CA ARG A 174 -11.70 -2.73 -12.28
C ARG A 174 -12.76 -2.86 -13.38
N GLU A 175 -13.23 -4.07 -13.62
CA GLU A 175 -14.38 -4.35 -14.48
C GLU A 175 -15.69 -4.31 -13.66
N SER A 176 -16.22 -5.48 -13.28
CA SER A 176 -17.50 -5.64 -12.58
C SER A 176 -17.35 -6.10 -11.12
N SER A 177 -16.30 -6.85 -10.81
CA SER A 177 -16.02 -7.35 -9.46
C SER A 177 -15.01 -6.48 -8.71
N PRO A 178 -15.06 -6.37 -7.37
CA PRO A 178 -13.99 -5.76 -6.60
C PRO A 178 -12.65 -6.40 -6.94
N LEU A 179 -11.62 -5.59 -7.16
CA LEU A 179 -10.28 -6.12 -7.36
C LEU A 179 -9.74 -6.64 -6.02
N PRO A 180 -9.11 -7.84 -5.99
CA PRO A 180 -8.50 -8.34 -4.78
C PRO A 180 -7.30 -7.47 -4.38
N PHE A 181 -6.99 -7.42 -3.08
CA PHE A 181 -5.73 -6.85 -2.65
C PHE A 181 -4.55 -7.63 -3.28
N PRO A 182 -3.43 -6.97 -3.62
CA PRO A 182 -2.27 -7.65 -4.18
C PRO A 182 -1.82 -8.85 -3.37
N SER A 183 -1.41 -9.90 -4.07
CA SER A 183 -0.86 -11.10 -3.45
C SER A 183 0.50 -10.82 -2.82
N ARG A 184 1.26 -9.88 -3.40
CA ARG A 184 2.62 -9.56 -2.99
C ARG A 184 3.04 -8.14 -3.33
N PHE A 185 3.90 -7.60 -2.47
CA PHE A 185 4.74 -6.44 -2.73
C PHE A 185 6.18 -6.91 -2.86
N LEU A 186 6.89 -6.43 -3.87
CA LEU A 186 8.31 -6.70 -4.10
C LEU A 186 9.07 -5.37 -4.03
N LEU A 187 10.11 -5.33 -3.21
CA LEU A 187 10.90 -4.13 -2.88
C LEU A 187 12.37 -4.37 -3.28
N PRO A 188 12.71 -4.28 -4.57
CA PRO A 188 13.99 -4.78 -5.10
C PRO A 188 15.23 -4.12 -4.48
N PHE A 189 15.09 -2.87 -4.03
CA PHE A 189 16.18 -2.03 -3.54
C PHE A 189 16.10 -1.77 -2.03
N VAL A 190 15.33 -2.60 -1.33
CA VAL A 190 15.16 -2.51 0.12
C VAL A 190 15.73 -3.77 0.74
N ASP A 191 16.78 -3.60 1.54
CA ASP A 191 17.34 -4.70 2.31
C ASP A 191 16.61 -4.87 3.64
N GLY A 192 16.23 -6.10 3.97
CA GLY A 192 15.59 -6.45 5.24
C GLY A 192 14.34 -5.63 5.58
N GLY A 193 14.14 -5.31 6.86
CA GLY A 193 12.96 -4.59 7.34
C GLY A 193 12.90 -3.08 7.01
N ASN A 194 13.77 -2.56 6.12
CA ASN A 194 13.97 -1.12 5.88
C ASN A 194 12.82 -0.39 5.12
N TRP A 195 11.62 -0.96 5.13
CA TRP A 195 10.37 -0.30 4.74
C TRP A 195 9.44 -0.07 5.94
N ARG A 196 9.74 -0.67 7.09
CA ARG A 196 9.00 -0.47 8.34
C ARG A 196 9.33 0.90 8.90
N ASP A 197 8.29 1.61 9.30
CA ASP A 197 8.38 2.94 9.89
C ASP A 197 8.76 2.87 11.37
N GLU A 198 9.38 3.95 11.86
CA GLU A 198 9.80 4.07 13.25
C GLU A 198 8.62 3.92 14.26
N PRO A 199 7.41 4.46 14.00
CA PRO A 199 6.24 4.21 14.84
C PRO A 199 5.72 2.76 14.83
N GLY A 200 6.17 1.91 13.90
CA GLY A 200 5.75 0.52 13.80
C GLY A 200 4.34 0.31 13.25
N ILE A 201 3.83 1.23 12.42
CA ILE A 201 2.47 1.18 11.87
C ILE A 201 2.42 0.41 10.55
N ASN A 202 3.34 0.67 9.62
CA ASN A 202 3.31 0.16 8.24
C ASN A 202 3.14 -1.36 8.20
N GLY A 203 3.98 -2.08 8.94
CA GLY A 203 3.99 -3.54 8.91
C GLY A 203 2.69 -4.18 9.40
N PRO A 204 2.29 -3.93 10.66
CA PRO A 204 1.02 -4.44 11.17
C PRO A 204 -0.20 -3.98 10.36
N LEU A 205 -0.21 -2.74 9.84
CA LEU A 205 -1.32 -2.23 9.04
C LEU A 205 -1.43 -2.91 7.67
N MET A 206 -0.31 -3.27 7.02
CA MET A 206 -0.34 -4.08 5.79
C MET A 206 -0.98 -5.45 6.04
N ARG A 207 -0.72 -6.06 7.20
CA ARG A 207 -1.34 -7.33 7.61
C ARG A 207 -2.79 -7.17 8.04
N ALA A 208 -3.16 -5.99 8.55
CA ALA A 208 -4.55 -5.65 8.82
C ALA A 208 -5.38 -5.49 7.54
N VAL A 209 -4.79 -5.02 6.44
CA VAL A 209 -5.47 -5.03 5.13
C VAL A 209 -5.60 -6.46 4.61
N GLN A 210 -4.49 -7.17 4.42
CA GLN A 210 -4.48 -8.52 3.87
C GLN A 210 -3.50 -9.40 4.66
N PRO A 211 -3.98 -10.29 5.56
CA PRO A 211 -3.12 -11.11 6.39
C PRO A 211 -2.14 -11.99 5.59
N SER A 212 -2.53 -12.43 4.39
CA SER A 212 -1.71 -13.30 3.53
C SER A 212 -0.78 -12.57 2.57
N VAL A 213 -0.72 -11.22 2.61
CA VAL A 213 0.13 -10.48 1.66
C VAL A 213 1.60 -10.72 1.95
N SER A 214 2.36 -11.12 0.93
CA SER A 214 3.82 -11.16 1.06
C SER A 214 4.43 -9.78 0.82
N ILE A 215 5.49 -9.47 1.57
CA ILE A 215 6.30 -8.27 1.35
C ILE A 215 7.75 -8.73 1.27
N GLU A 216 8.21 -8.80 0.04
CA GLU A 216 9.46 -9.43 -0.37
C GLU A 216 10.48 -8.34 -0.64
N THR A 217 11.70 -8.53 -0.14
CA THR A 217 12.77 -7.55 -0.18
C THR A 217 13.77 -7.86 -1.29
N SER A 218 14.91 -7.17 -1.30
CA SER A 218 15.94 -7.32 -2.32
C SER A 218 16.40 -8.76 -2.54
N ASP A 219 16.31 -9.63 -1.53
CA ASP A 219 16.71 -11.04 -1.62
C ASP A 219 15.90 -11.80 -2.68
N GLN A 220 14.56 -11.67 -2.70
CA GLN A 220 13.76 -12.35 -3.73
C GLN A 220 14.06 -11.82 -5.14
N TRP A 221 14.37 -10.52 -5.26
CA TRP A 221 14.78 -9.95 -6.55
C TRP A 221 16.11 -10.54 -7.04
N LYS A 222 17.09 -10.71 -6.13
CA LYS A 222 18.36 -11.37 -6.41
C LYS A 222 18.15 -12.83 -6.78
N ASP A 223 17.29 -13.55 -6.07
CA ASP A 223 16.95 -14.94 -6.41
C ASP A 223 16.38 -15.05 -7.83
N PHE A 224 15.51 -14.12 -8.26
CA PHE A 224 15.01 -14.09 -9.64
C PHE A 224 16.11 -13.85 -10.69
N ILE A 225 17.16 -13.10 -10.33
CA ILE A 225 18.33 -12.91 -11.19
C ILE A 225 19.16 -14.20 -11.24
N ASP A 226 19.46 -14.77 -10.07
CA ASP A 226 20.35 -15.93 -9.90
C ASP A 226 19.76 -17.23 -10.47
N LEU A 227 18.43 -17.33 -10.57
CA LEU A 227 17.76 -18.43 -11.26
C LEU A 227 18.17 -18.54 -12.73
N ASP A 228 18.69 -17.45 -13.32
CA ASP A 228 19.03 -17.36 -14.74
C ASP A 228 17.85 -17.86 -15.62
N ARG A 229 16.63 -17.45 -15.25
CA ARG A 229 15.38 -17.75 -15.99
C ARG A 229 14.56 -16.48 -16.15
N THR A 230 13.78 -16.42 -17.23
CA THR A 230 12.83 -15.34 -17.43
C THR A 230 11.63 -15.56 -16.52
N VAL A 231 11.34 -14.56 -15.70
CA VAL A 231 10.17 -14.51 -14.83
C VAL A 231 9.08 -13.71 -15.53
N VAL A 232 7.85 -14.20 -15.51
CA VAL A 232 6.69 -13.53 -16.11
C VAL A 232 5.69 -13.22 -15.01
N PHE A 233 5.41 -11.94 -14.79
CA PHE A 233 4.35 -11.51 -13.90
C PHE A 233 3.04 -11.45 -14.66
N SER A 234 2.08 -12.31 -14.30
CA SER A 234 0.75 -12.34 -14.93
C SER A 234 0.05 -10.97 -14.80
N ARG A 235 0.20 -10.32 -13.64
CA ARG A 235 -0.20 -8.92 -13.42
C ARG A 235 0.74 -8.22 -12.45
N VAL A 236 1.23 -7.03 -12.81
CA VAL A 236 2.16 -6.27 -11.97
C VAL A 236 1.98 -4.77 -12.06
N ALA A 237 1.97 -4.10 -10.90
CA ALA A 237 2.07 -2.65 -10.82
C ALA A 237 3.52 -2.22 -10.58
N ILE A 238 4.01 -1.27 -11.37
CA ILE A 238 5.28 -0.59 -11.13
C ILE A 238 4.99 0.75 -10.46
N ILE A 239 5.60 0.98 -9.30
CA ILE A 239 5.57 2.26 -8.58
C ILE A 239 6.97 2.86 -8.59
N ASN A 240 7.12 4.09 -9.06
CA ASN A 240 8.40 4.80 -9.10
C ASN A 240 8.20 6.31 -8.86
N ARG A 241 8.62 6.78 -7.69
CA ARG A 241 8.51 8.18 -7.28
C ARG A 241 9.21 9.18 -8.22
N PRO A 242 10.48 8.99 -8.65
CA PRO A 242 11.11 9.96 -9.55
C PRO A 242 10.37 10.09 -10.90
N ALA A 243 9.83 8.99 -11.45
CA ALA A 243 9.01 9.05 -12.66
C ALA A 243 7.69 9.79 -12.41
N ALA A 244 7.05 9.57 -11.27
CA ALA A 244 5.86 10.33 -10.88
C ALA A 244 6.13 11.84 -10.79
N HIS A 245 7.29 12.25 -10.27
CA HIS A 245 7.69 13.66 -10.19
C HIS A 245 8.06 14.31 -11.54
N ARG A 246 8.10 13.55 -12.64
CA ARG A 246 8.19 14.15 -13.99
C ARG A 246 6.84 14.72 -14.47
N HIS A 247 5.74 14.35 -13.82
CA HIS A 247 4.43 14.89 -14.15
C HIS A 247 4.29 16.36 -13.70
N PRO A 248 3.71 17.26 -14.51
CA PRO A 248 3.53 18.67 -14.14
C PRO A 248 2.80 18.88 -12.81
N LEU A 249 1.77 18.07 -12.52
CA LEU A 249 1.05 18.16 -11.24
C LEU A 249 1.95 17.74 -10.07
N SER A 250 2.78 16.73 -10.24
CA SER A 250 3.70 16.27 -9.19
C SER A 250 4.82 17.26 -8.94
N GLN A 251 5.23 18.04 -9.95
CA GLN A 251 6.15 19.17 -9.79
C GLN A 251 5.48 20.32 -9.05
N LYS A 252 4.26 20.70 -9.47
CA LYS A 252 3.48 21.76 -8.83
C LYS A 252 3.24 21.49 -7.34
N TYR A 253 2.77 20.29 -7.02
CA TYR A 253 2.37 19.94 -5.66
C TYR A 253 3.53 19.34 -4.83
N ASN A 254 4.65 18.99 -5.46
CA ASN A 254 5.74 18.22 -4.85
C ASN A 254 5.21 16.94 -4.16
N LYS A 255 4.38 16.18 -4.89
CA LYS A 255 3.76 14.91 -4.45
C LYS A 255 3.74 13.89 -5.56
N MET A 256 4.24 12.69 -5.32
CA MET A 256 4.23 11.64 -6.35
C MET A 256 2.82 11.23 -6.74
N ILE A 257 1.90 11.19 -5.77
CA ILE A 257 0.51 10.81 -6.02
C ILE A 257 -0.23 11.80 -6.92
N ALA A 258 0.27 13.03 -7.12
CA ALA A 258 -0.41 14.04 -7.92
C ALA A 258 -0.60 13.64 -9.39
N SER A 259 0.26 12.79 -9.95
CA SER A 259 0.08 12.24 -11.30
C SER A 259 -1.19 11.41 -11.43
N THR A 260 -1.70 10.83 -10.34
CA THR A 260 -2.89 9.98 -10.35
C THR A 260 -4.20 10.77 -10.28
N LEU A 261 -4.16 12.11 -10.13
CA LEU A 261 -5.37 12.93 -10.03
C LEU A 261 -6.19 12.94 -11.33
N GLU A 262 -5.57 12.67 -12.47
CA GLU A 262 -6.23 12.58 -13.78
C GLU A 262 -7.09 11.31 -13.92
N LEU A 263 -6.90 10.34 -13.02
CA LEU A 263 -7.64 9.09 -13.00
C LEU A 263 -8.90 9.21 -12.13
N HIS A 264 -9.93 8.41 -12.45
CA HIS A 264 -11.24 8.49 -11.81
C HIS A 264 -11.76 7.10 -11.38
N PRO A 265 -11.18 6.47 -10.33
CA PRO A 265 -11.56 5.10 -9.89
C PRO A 265 -12.94 4.97 -9.22
N GLY A 266 -13.72 6.05 -9.17
CA GLY A 266 -14.97 6.17 -8.42
C GLY A 266 -14.75 6.72 -7.00
N LYS A 267 -15.79 7.34 -6.41
CA LYS A 267 -15.70 8.06 -5.12
C LYS A 267 -15.33 7.14 -3.94
N SER A 268 -15.80 5.90 -3.97
CA SER A 268 -15.61 4.90 -2.91
C SER A 268 -14.40 3.99 -3.13
N PHE A 269 -13.43 4.39 -3.95
CA PHE A 269 -12.32 3.50 -4.32
C PHE A 269 -11.49 3.04 -3.12
N TRP A 270 -11.39 3.85 -2.06
CA TRP A 270 -10.61 3.56 -0.85
C TRP A 270 -11.37 2.72 0.20
N GLU A 271 -12.70 2.72 0.17
CA GLU A 271 -13.56 2.03 1.14
C GLU A 271 -13.26 0.52 1.31
N PRO A 272 -12.90 -0.25 0.26
CA PRO A 272 -12.53 -1.66 0.44
C PRO A 272 -11.37 -1.85 1.42
N LEU A 273 -10.33 -1.03 1.33
CA LEU A 273 -9.17 -1.12 2.24
C LEU A 273 -9.56 -0.73 3.66
N GLN A 274 -10.37 0.32 3.81
CA GLN A 274 -10.89 0.72 5.11
C GLN A 274 -11.68 -0.43 5.76
N ASN A 275 -12.56 -1.08 5.01
CA ASN A 275 -13.38 -2.18 5.48
C ASN A 275 -12.55 -3.42 5.85
N ASP A 276 -11.51 -3.73 5.07
CA ASP A 276 -10.61 -4.84 5.37
C ASP A 276 -9.84 -4.61 6.67
N VAL A 277 -9.27 -3.40 6.86
CA VAL A 277 -8.59 -3.03 8.11
C VAL A 277 -9.53 -3.12 9.31
N LEU A 278 -10.73 -2.55 9.21
CA LEU A 278 -11.68 -2.55 10.32
C LEU A 278 -12.14 -3.95 10.67
N ARG A 279 -12.48 -4.76 9.67
CA ARG A 279 -12.91 -6.14 9.87
C ARG A 279 -11.83 -6.95 10.58
N ASN A 280 -10.57 -6.78 10.19
CA ASN A 280 -9.46 -7.57 10.71
C ASN A 280 -8.95 -7.07 12.08
N LEU A 281 -9.04 -5.76 12.39
CA LEU A 281 -8.60 -5.22 13.69
C LEU A 281 -9.70 -5.15 14.75
N LEU A 282 -10.94 -4.88 14.35
CA LEU A 282 -12.07 -4.62 15.26
C LEU A 282 -13.08 -5.77 15.30
N GLY A 283 -13.12 -6.61 14.27
CA GLY A 283 -13.93 -7.81 14.20
C GLY A 283 -15.01 -7.79 13.11
N LYS A 284 -15.71 -8.93 12.96
CA LYS A 284 -16.78 -9.08 11.96
C LYS A 284 -17.93 -8.10 12.25
N GLY A 285 -18.38 -7.40 11.20
CA GLY A 285 -19.44 -6.38 11.29
C GLY A 285 -18.93 -4.94 11.38
N SER A 286 -17.62 -4.74 11.59
CA SER A 286 -17.00 -3.41 11.49
C SER A 286 -16.79 -3.03 10.03
N SER A 287 -17.54 -2.04 9.54
CA SER A 287 -17.38 -1.46 8.21
C SER A 287 -17.55 0.05 8.24
N ILE A 288 -16.81 0.75 7.39
CA ILE A 288 -17.09 2.11 6.94
C ILE A 288 -18.04 1.97 5.75
N SER A 289 -19.28 2.42 5.92
CA SER A 289 -20.15 2.72 4.78
C SER A 289 -20.26 4.24 4.68
N ALA A 290 -20.00 4.79 3.49
CA ALA A 290 -20.28 6.20 3.20
C ALA A 290 -21.75 6.57 3.45
N GLU A 291 -22.63 5.56 3.47
CA GLU A 291 -24.05 5.64 3.77
C GLU A 291 -24.43 5.05 5.13
N ARG A 292 -23.49 4.92 6.09
CA ARG A 292 -23.92 4.67 7.47
C ARG A 292 -24.66 5.92 7.90
N THR A 293 -25.99 5.89 7.74
CA THR A 293 -26.91 6.63 8.58
C THR A 293 -26.60 6.13 9.97
N LEU A 294 -25.64 6.80 10.62
CA LEU A 294 -25.48 6.67 12.05
C LEU A 294 -26.90 6.86 12.62
N PRO A 295 -27.34 6.02 13.58
CA PRO A 295 -28.60 6.25 14.26
C PRO A 295 -28.69 7.75 14.58
N SER A 296 -29.84 8.40 14.36
CA SER A 296 -29.96 9.87 14.44
C SER A 296 -29.48 10.46 15.79
N ASN A 297 -29.26 9.61 16.79
CA ASN A 297 -28.73 9.91 18.11
C ASN A 297 -27.20 9.75 18.30
N THR A 298 -26.43 9.27 17.33
CA THR A 298 -24.97 9.18 17.50
C THR A 298 -24.32 10.53 17.22
N LYS A 299 -23.78 11.17 18.26
CA LYS A 299 -23.08 12.45 18.12
C LYS A 299 -21.84 12.31 17.23
N PRO A 300 -21.57 13.26 16.32
CA PRO A 300 -20.32 13.33 15.58
C PRO A 300 -19.11 13.34 16.52
N VAL A 301 -18.00 12.71 16.12
CA VAL A 301 -16.75 12.70 16.91
C VAL A 301 -15.77 13.72 16.33
N VAL A 302 -15.32 14.64 17.17
CA VAL A 302 -14.24 15.59 16.89
C VAL A 302 -12.98 15.11 17.60
N THR A 303 -11.95 14.78 16.83
CA THR A 303 -10.69 14.24 17.35
C THR A 303 -9.57 15.24 17.16
N TYR A 304 -9.03 15.80 18.23
CA TYR A 304 -7.83 16.64 18.21
C TYR A 304 -6.59 15.81 18.56
N ILE A 305 -5.77 15.52 17.55
CA ILE A 305 -4.49 14.81 17.73
C ILE A 305 -3.50 15.75 18.42
N SER A 306 -3.39 15.60 19.75
CA SER A 306 -2.49 16.39 20.57
C SER A 306 -1.05 15.96 20.33
N ARG A 307 -0.22 16.95 20.00
CA ARG A 307 1.24 16.81 19.92
C ARG A 307 1.95 17.49 21.08
N GLN A 308 1.22 17.88 22.13
CA GLN A 308 1.79 18.64 23.24
C GLN A 308 2.90 17.86 23.95
N GLY A 309 4.02 18.53 24.23
CA GLY A 309 5.25 17.91 24.73
C GLY A 309 6.12 17.24 23.65
N GLY A 310 5.76 17.36 22.38
CA GLY A 310 6.56 16.89 21.24
C GLY A 310 7.53 17.95 20.70
N ARG A 311 8.23 17.62 19.60
CA ARG A 311 9.08 18.58 18.86
C ARG A 311 8.29 19.62 18.08
N ARG A 312 7.08 19.26 17.65
CA ARG A 312 6.15 20.12 16.92
C ARG A 312 4.85 20.20 17.69
N SER A 313 4.52 21.36 18.22
CA SER A 313 3.41 21.57 19.16
C SER A 313 2.84 22.97 19.02
N LEU A 314 1.66 23.15 19.63
CA LEU A 314 1.14 24.49 19.87
C LEU A 314 1.85 25.13 21.04
N THR A 315 1.73 26.45 21.16
CA THR A 315 2.03 27.13 22.43
C THR A 315 1.16 26.53 23.56
N ASP A 316 1.68 26.44 24.79
CA ASP A 316 0.92 25.86 25.91
C ASP A 316 -0.41 26.60 26.13
N LYS A 317 -0.39 27.93 26.06
CA LYS A 317 -1.58 28.78 26.21
C LYS A 317 -2.65 28.49 25.15
N ASP A 318 -2.25 28.39 23.89
CA ASP A 318 -3.20 28.16 22.81
C ASP A 318 -3.69 26.70 22.80
N HIS A 319 -2.84 25.75 23.21
CA HIS A 319 -3.26 24.37 23.46
C HIS A 319 -4.37 24.31 24.51
N GLU A 320 -4.17 24.91 25.69
CA GLU A 320 -5.17 24.93 26.76
C GLU A 320 -6.46 25.63 26.33
N ARG A 321 -6.34 26.73 25.59
CA ARG A 321 -7.50 27.45 25.05
C ARG A 321 -8.27 26.61 24.04
N LEU A 322 -7.58 25.96 23.09
CA LEU A 322 -8.21 25.07 22.12
C LEU A 322 -8.93 23.92 22.82
N VAL A 323 -8.28 23.25 23.78
CA VAL A 323 -8.87 22.15 24.55
C VAL A 323 -10.16 22.60 25.23
N ARG A 324 -10.15 23.75 25.92
CA ARG A 324 -11.32 24.32 26.58
C ARG A 324 -12.45 24.57 25.58
N THR A 325 -12.15 25.23 24.47
CA THR A 325 -13.13 25.54 23.42
C THR A 325 -13.74 24.28 22.80
N LEU A 326 -12.96 23.21 22.61
CA LEU A 326 -13.51 21.93 22.14
C LEU A 326 -14.47 21.32 23.15
N PHE A 327 -14.13 21.31 24.45
CA PHE A 327 -15.03 20.80 25.48
C PHE A 327 -16.30 21.66 25.68
N GLU A 328 -16.25 22.94 25.37
CA GLU A 328 -17.45 23.80 25.30
C GLU A 328 -18.42 23.28 24.23
N LEU A 329 -17.95 22.94 23.02
CA LEU A 329 -18.77 22.34 21.96
C LEU A 329 -19.41 21.01 22.38
N GLN A 330 -18.68 20.19 23.16
CA GLN A 330 -19.23 18.96 23.73
C GLN A 330 -20.32 19.25 24.77
N THR A 331 -20.11 20.27 25.61
CA THR A 331 -21.07 20.70 26.65
C THR A 331 -22.35 21.27 26.03
N GLU A 332 -22.24 21.99 24.90
CA GLU A 332 -23.36 22.41 24.06
C GLU A 332 -24.10 21.23 23.42
N GLY A 333 -23.53 20.02 23.47
CA GLY A 333 -24.13 18.80 22.98
C GLY A 333 -23.89 18.53 21.48
N LEU A 334 -23.07 19.33 20.81
CA LEU A 334 -22.87 19.28 19.36
C LEU A 334 -22.07 18.06 18.89
N CYS A 335 -21.11 17.61 19.68
CA CYS A 335 -20.22 16.50 19.33
C CYS A 335 -19.67 15.80 20.59
N GLN A 336 -19.01 14.66 20.37
CA GLN A 336 -18.07 14.08 21.32
C GLN A 336 -16.65 14.54 20.96
N VAL A 337 -15.84 14.84 21.97
CA VAL A 337 -14.46 15.30 21.79
C VAL A 337 -13.47 14.26 22.31
N GLU A 338 -12.47 13.97 21.49
CA GLU A 338 -11.36 13.06 21.80
C GLU A 338 -10.04 13.78 21.58
N ILE A 339 -9.12 13.74 22.56
CA ILE A 339 -7.84 14.46 22.49
C ILE A 339 -6.67 13.48 22.70
N PRO A 340 -6.45 12.52 21.77
CA PRO A 340 -5.40 11.52 21.92
C PRO A 340 -4.01 12.11 21.72
N LYS A 341 -3.01 11.47 22.34
CA LYS A 341 -1.63 11.45 21.83
C LYS A 341 -1.44 10.13 21.10
N MET A 342 -1.48 10.13 19.76
CA MET A 342 -1.55 8.90 18.95
C MET A 342 -0.42 7.91 19.25
N GLN A 343 0.79 8.40 19.53
CA GLN A 343 1.95 7.57 19.91
C GLN A 343 1.77 6.79 21.22
N LYS A 344 0.77 7.12 22.03
CA LYS A 344 0.43 6.39 23.27
C LYS A 344 -0.66 5.34 23.07
N LEU A 345 -1.24 5.26 21.88
CA LEU A 345 -2.30 4.33 21.54
C LEU A 345 -1.73 3.13 20.76
N SER A 346 -2.27 1.94 21.01
CA SER A 346 -2.02 0.79 20.13
C SER A 346 -2.58 1.06 18.72
N LEU A 347 -2.06 0.37 17.69
CA LEU A 347 -2.58 0.50 16.33
C LEU A 347 -4.10 0.29 16.27
N LYS A 348 -4.62 -0.73 16.99
CA LYS A 348 -6.05 -0.99 17.06
C LYS A 348 -6.83 0.23 17.55
N GLN A 349 -6.39 0.86 18.64
CA GLN A 349 -7.02 2.06 19.20
C GLN A 349 -6.90 3.27 18.27
N GLN A 350 -5.77 3.44 17.59
CA GLN A 350 -5.56 4.51 16.61
C GLN A 350 -6.57 4.39 15.45
N ILE A 351 -6.72 3.19 14.90
CA ILE A 351 -7.66 2.90 13.81
C ILE A 351 -9.11 3.00 14.28
N GLU A 352 -9.44 2.44 15.44
CA GLU A 352 -10.79 2.55 16.02
C GLU A 352 -11.22 4.01 16.18
N LEU A 353 -10.35 4.84 16.74
CA LEU A 353 -10.59 6.27 16.89
C LEU A 353 -10.75 6.98 15.54
N ALA A 354 -9.84 6.74 14.59
CA ALA A 354 -9.93 7.33 13.25
C ALA A 354 -11.24 6.93 12.54
N SER A 355 -11.65 5.67 12.64
CA SER A 355 -12.84 5.11 11.98
C SER A 355 -14.18 5.66 12.44
N ARG A 356 -14.21 6.29 13.62
CA ARG A 356 -15.39 7.00 14.13
C ARG A 356 -15.27 8.52 14.06
N THR A 357 -14.10 9.04 13.66
CA THR A 357 -13.83 10.48 13.64
C THR A 357 -14.57 11.14 12.48
N THR A 358 -15.37 12.17 12.78
CA THR A 358 -16.03 13.02 11.78
C THR A 358 -15.15 14.21 11.41
N ILE A 359 -14.54 14.86 12.41
CA ILE A 359 -13.62 15.99 12.18
C ILE A 359 -12.31 15.67 12.88
N MET A 360 -11.22 15.61 12.13
CA MET A 360 -9.87 15.42 12.67
C MET A 360 -9.15 16.76 12.71
N ILE A 361 -8.53 17.09 13.84
CA ILE A 361 -7.81 18.33 14.08
C ILE A 361 -6.39 17.98 14.47
N GLY A 362 -5.40 18.72 13.97
CA GLY A 362 -4.03 18.52 14.42
C GLY A 362 -3.08 19.54 13.85
N VAL A 363 -1.99 19.77 14.56
CA VAL A 363 -0.83 20.45 13.99
C VAL A 363 -0.26 19.60 12.85
N HIS A 364 0.02 20.23 11.71
CA HIS A 364 0.56 19.57 10.52
C HIS A 364 1.58 18.48 10.85
N GLY A 365 1.41 17.27 10.32
CA GLY A 365 2.34 16.13 10.47
C GLY A 365 1.66 14.76 10.65
N ASN A 366 2.47 13.70 10.76
CA ASN A 366 2.09 12.30 10.45
C ASN A 366 0.85 11.74 11.15
N GLY A 367 0.47 12.31 12.28
CA GLY A 367 -0.78 11.93 12.95
C GLY A 367 -1.98 12.07 12.01
N LEU A 368 -1.98 13.09 11.16
CA LEU A 368 -3.05 13.38 10.19
C LEU A 368 -3.13 12.38 9.03
N THR A 369 -2.15 11.48 8.84
CA THR A 369 -2.28 10.37 7.88
C THR A 369 -3.42 9.42 8.27
N HIS A 370 -3.81 9.38 9.55
CA HIS A 370 -4.94 8.59 10.03
C HIS A 370 -6.28 8.98 9.41
N GLN A 371 -6.38 10.14 8.77
CA GLN A 371 -7.56 10.52 8.00
C GLN A 371 -7.93 9.49 6.91
N LEU A 372 -6.96 8.73 6.40
CA LEU A 372 -7.22 7.63 5.46
C LEU A 372 -8.18 6.57 6.03
N TRP A 373 -8.36 6.53 7.34
CA TRP A 373 -9.26 5.58 8.01
C TRP A 373 -10.54 6.25 8.52
N MET A 374 -10.76 7.53 8.22
CA MET A 374 -12.01 8.22 8.54
C MET A 374 -13.11 7.87 7.54
N PRO A 375 -14.39 7.80 7.97
CA PRO A 375 -15.51 7.73 7.05
C PRO A 375 -15.61 8.99 6.20
N SER A 376 -15.80 8.83 4.90
CA SER A 376 -16.13 9.94 4.00
C SER A 376 -17.61 10.32 4.16
N SER A 377 -17.90 11.60 4.35
CA SER A 377 -19.26 12.14 4.43
C SER A 377 -19.27 13.64 4.13
N PRO A 378 -20.44 14.27 3.86
CA PRO A 378 -20.55 15.71 3.70
C PRO A 378 -20.04 16.53 4.89
N ARG A 379 -19.95 15.93 6.10
CA ARG A 379 -19.41 16.53 7.32
C ARG A 379 -17.93 16.21 7.56
N SER A 380 -17.39 15.17 6.91
CA SER A 380 -16.02 14.71 7.12
C SER A 380 -15.01 15.81 6.79
N THR A 381 -14.16 16.15 7.76
CA THR A 381 -13.28 17.32 7.67
C THR A 381 -11.94 17.08 8.37
N VAL A 382 -10.85 17.57 7.76
CA VAL A 382 -9.53 17.70 8.39
C VAL A 382 -9.24 19.18 8.61
N ILE A 383 -9.01 19.56 9.87
CA ILE A 383 -8.57 20.91 10.26
C ILE A 383 -7.09 20.81 10.63
N GLU A 384 -6.26 21.29 9.73
CA GLU A 384 -4.82 21.25 9.86
C GLU A 384 -4.29 22.59 10.33
N ILE A 385 -3.60 22.60 11.47
CA ILE A 385 -3.06 23.79 12.08
C ILE A 385 -1.61 23.95 11.63
N PHE A 386 -1.31 25.10 11.02
CA PHE A 386 0.04 25.49 10.63
C PHE A 386 0.47 26.72 11.43
N ILE A 387 1.79 26.94 11.49
CA ILE A 387 2.29 28.29 11.78
C ILE A 387 1.78 29.24 10.68
N PRO A 388 1.43 30.51 10.99
CA PRO A 388 0.94 31.44 10.00
C PRO A 388 1.82 31.49 8.74
N GLU A 389 1.17 31.61 7.57
CA GLU A 389 1.76 31.56 6.23
C GLU A 389 2.37 30.21 5.82
N GLY A 390 2.50 29.26 6.75
CA GLY A 390 3.02 27.93 6.47
C GLY A 390 1.99 27.05 5.77
N TYR A 391 2.42 26.34 4.74
CA TYR A 391 1.57 25.41 4.00
C TYR A 391 2.38 24.33 3.29
N LEU A 392 2.00 23.06 3.50
CA LEU A 392 2.43 21.92 2.69
C LEU A 392 1.20 21.13 2.24
N PHE A 393 1.26 20.57 1.03
CA PHE A 393 0.14 19.83 0.46
C PHE A 393 -0.14 18.48 1.11
N ASP A 394 0.77 17.94 1.93
CA ASP A 394 0.75 16.55 2.44
C ASP A 394 -0.65 16.05 2.78
N TYR A 395 -1.26 16.61 3.82
CA TYR A 395 -2.51 16.08 4.38
C TYR A 395 -3.76 16.63 3.69
N GLU A 396 -3.65 17.77 3.00
CA GLU A 396 -4.70 18.23 2.08
C GLU A 396 -4.85 17.28 0.90
N PHE A 397 -3.75 16.76 0.37
CA PHE A 397 -3.78 15.83 -0.75
C PHE A 397 -4.43 14.50 -0.38
N LEU A 398 -4.21 14.03 0.86
CA LEU A 398 -4.94 12.89 1.39
C LEU A 398 -6.43 13.20 1.50
N ALA A 399 -6.78 14.32 2.12
CA ALA A 399 -8.17 14.74 2.33
C ALA A 399 -8.93 14.80 0.99
N ARG A 400 -8.33 15.44 -0.01
CA ARG A 400 -8.88 15.55 -1.36
C ARG A 400 -9.10 14.18 -2.00
N ASN A 401 -8.15 13.25 -1.85
CA ASN A 401 -8.25 11.93 -2.45
C ASN A 401 -9.33 11.06 -1.81
N VAL A 402 -9.51 11.12 -0.48
CA VAL A 402 -10.50 10.29 0.23
C VAL A 402 -11.82 11.02 0.55
N GLY A 403 -12.00 12.23 0.00
CA GLY A 403 -13.27 12.95 0.02
C GLY A 403 -13.57 13.73 1.30
N HIS A 404 -12.57 14.13 2.05
CA HIS A 404 -12.72 15.03 3.19
C HIS A 404 -12.60 16.49 2.76
N SER A 405 -13.33 17.39 3.44
CA SER A 405 -13.01 18.82 3.37
C SER A 405 -11.71 19.08 4.14
N HIS A 406 -10.89 20.02 3.67
CA HIS A 406 -9.66 20.43 4.35
C HIS A 406 -9.70 21.91 4.69
N TYR A 407 -9.22 22.26 5.88
CA TYR A 407 -9.04 23.62 6.35
C TYR A 407 -7.61 23.74 6.85
N ALA A 408 -6.84 24.65 6.25
CA ALA A 408 -5.54 25.07 6.79
C ALA A 408 -5.75 26.29 7.67
N VAL A 409 -5.52 26.15 8.97
CA VAL A 409 -5.69 27.20 9.97
C VAL A 409 -4.36 27.88 10.24
N TRP A 410 -4.37 29.21 10.15
CA TRP A 410 -3.29 30.13 10.50
C TRP A 410 -3.74 31.01 11.65
N ASN A 411 -3.51 30.55 12.87
CA ASN A 411 -3.98 31.19 14.09
C ASN A 411 -5.52 31.43 14.10
N ASP A 412 -5.95 32.66 13.78
CA ASP A 412 -7.32 33.16 13.78
C ASP A 412 -7.95 33.24 12.39
N THR A 413 -7.19 32.93 11.35
CA THR A 413 -7.65 32.84 9.96
C THR A 413 -7.52 31.41 9.43
N TYR A 414 -8.13 31.12 8.29
CA TYR A 414 -7.98 29.85 7.61
C TYR A 414 -8.21 29.97 6.10
N ILE A 415 -7.68 29.00 5.37
CA ILE A 415 -7.95 28.82 3.94
C ILE A 415 -8.49 27.41 3.68
N THR A 416 -9.35 27.30 2.67
CA THR A 416 -9.92 26.03 2.18
C THR A 416 -9.45 25.70 0.76
N THR A 417 -8.99 26.71 0.03
CA THR A 417 -8.30 26.55 -1.25
C THR A 417 -6.81 26.58 -0.97
N PRO A 418 -6.05 25.54 -1.38
CA PRO A 418 -4.59 25.55 -1.24
C PRO A 418 -3.95 26.74 -1.96
N PRO A 419 -2.87 27.33 -1.41
CA PRO A 419 -2.08 28.33 -2.11
C PRO A 419 -1.39 27.71 -3.33
N ASP A 420 -0.92 28.55 -4.26
CA ASP A 420 -0.21 28.07 -5.46
C ASP A 420 1.12 27.39 -5.13
N ASN A 421 1.79 27.86 -4.08
CA ASN A 421 3.11 27.40 -3.68
C ASN A 421 3.11 26.91 -2.22
N GLN A 422 3.97 25.93 -1.95
CA GLN A 422 4.31 25.54 -0.58
C GLN A 422 5.13 26.63 0.11
N ASN A 423 4.96 26.77 1.41
CA ASN A 423 5.79 27.64 2.24
C ASN A 423 6.08 26.96 3.58
N ALA A 424 7.36 26.86 3.94
CA ALA A 424 7.82 26.35 5.22
C ALA A 424 8.59 27.46 5.94
N PRO A 425 7.90 28.42 6.56
CA PRO A 425 8.53 29.54 7.27
C PRO A 425 9.42 29.04 8.43
N PRO A 426 10.27 29.92 9.03
CA PRO A 426 10.98 29.59 10.25
C PRO A 426 10.04 29.01 11.31
N GLU A 427 10.50 28.03 12.08
CA GLU A 427 9.69 27.32 13.07
C GLU A 427 8.46 26.56 12.52
N PHE A 428 8.37 26.31 11.21
CA PHE A 428 7.30 25.49 10.62
C PHE A 428 7.13 24.10 11.26
N GLN A 429 8.22 23.56 11.78
CA GLN A 429 8.22 22.29 12.54
C GLN A 429 8.51 22.46 14.04
N GLY A 430 8.44 23.70 14.54
CA GLY A 430 8.80 24.11 15.89
C GLY A 430 7.68 23.94 16.92
N LYS A 431 7.92 24.46 18.14
CA LYS A 431 7.12 24.18 19.34
C LYS A 431 6.05 25.23 19.68
N ASP A 432 6.02 26.34 18.96
CA ASP A 432 5.24 27.53 19.31
C ASP A 432 4.23 27.91 18.22
N ILE A 433 3.52 26.91 17.69
CA ILE A 433 2.52 27.14 16.64
C ILE A 433 1.27 27.75 17.28
N PRO A 434 0.84 28.97 16.86
CA PRO A 434 -0.31 29.62 17.46
C PRO A 434 -1.63 29.04 16.92
N VAL A 435 -2.68 29.06 17.73
CA VAL A 435 -4.04 28.74 17.27
C VAL A 435 -5.11 29.51 18.05
N HIS A 436 -6.09 30.04 17.32
CA HIS A 436 -7.25 30.67 17.92
C HIS A 436 -8.39 29.65 18.05
N GLY A 437 -8.58 29.13 19.27
CA GLY A 437 -9.65 28.15 19.57
C GLY A 437 -11.03 28.49 19.00
N PRO A 438 -11.55 29.73 19.15
CA PRO A 438 -12.84 30.13 18.59
C PRO A 438 -12.94 29.98 17.06
N THR A 439 -11.87 30.26 16.31
CA THR A 439 -11.85 30.07 14.85
C THR A 439 -12.04 28.59 14.50
N VAL A 440 -11.34 27.69 15.21
CA VAL A 440 -11.51 26.24 15.03
C VAL A 440 -12.94 25.79 15.37
N ALA A 441 -13.54 26.36 16.42
CA ALA A 441 -14.91 26.05 16.82
C ALA A 441 -15.95 26.51 15.80
N GLU A 442 -15.75 27.67 15.17
CA GLU A 442 -16.60 28.16 14.08
C GLU A 442 -16.60 27.18 12.90
N ILE A 443 -15.41 26.73 12.48
CA ILE A 443 -15.27 25.72 11.42
C ILE A 443 -16.04 24.45 11.81
N ILE A 444 -15.87 23.94 13.03
CA ILE A 444 -16.58 22.74 13.50
C ILE A 444 -18.10 22.93 13.42
N ARG A 445 -18.64 24.04 13.96
CA ARG A 445 -20.08 24.31 13.92
C ARG A 445 -20.61 24.37 12.49
N HIS A 446 -19.91 25.07 11.60
CA HIS A 446 -20.27 25.14 10.18
C HIS A 446 -20.30 23.75 9.52
N ARG A 447 -19.30 22.91 9.79
CA ARG A 447 -19.17 21.58 9.18
C ARG A 447 -20.17 20.57 9.73
N LEU A 448 -20.52 20.64 11.02
CA LEU A 448 -21.50 19.76 11.64
C LEU A 448 -22.95 20.11 11.25
N ALA A 449 -23.20 21.33 10.78
CA ALA A 449 -24.52 21.78 10.32
C ALA A 449 -24.92 21.28 8.91
N LYS A 450 -24.03 20.59 8.19
CA LYS A 450 -24.26 20.10 6.82
C LYS A 450 -25.13 18.85 6.72
#